data_AF-A0A367LJ03-F1
#
_entry.id   AF-A0A367LJ03-F1
#
_cell.length_a   1.000
_cell.length_b   1.000
_cell.length_c   1.000
_cell.angle_alpha   90.00
_cell.angle_beta   90.00
_cell.angle_gamma   90.00
#
_symmetry.space_group_name_H-M   'P 1'
#
loop_
_entity.id
_entity.type
_entity.pdbx_description
1 polymer ?
#
loop_
_entity_poly.entity_id
_entity_poly.type
_entity_poly.pdbx_seq_one_letter_code
_entity_poly.pdbx_strand_id
1 'polypeptide(L)'
;TTTSNLYARYLFSSTRVVTLILFGLIPKVYNIFVDNIPIRGLETIYDNEEALPRIRRYIFEHLISLNKVLVNIKLASCTIARKKS
;
A
#
# COMPACT_ATOMS: atom_id res chain seq x y z
N THR A 1 -30.66 6.86 -7.49
CA THR A 1 -30.41 7.08 -6.04
C THR A 1 -30.11 5.80 -5.27
N THR A 2 -30.49 4.61 -5.78
CA THR A 2 -30.27 3.32 -5.10
C THR A 2 -28.91 2.69 -5.43
N THR A 3 -28.47 2.77 -6.69
CA THR A 3 -27.17 2.26 -7.17
C THR A 3 -25.98 3.02 -6.58
N SER A 4 -26.06 4.35 -6.48
CA SER A 4 -25.01 5.17 -5.85
C SER A 4 -24.81 4.82 -4.37
N ASN A 5 -25.89 4.52 -3.63
CA ASN A 5 -25.83 4.11 -2.24
C ASN A 5 -25.26 2.69 -2.04
N LEU A 6 -25.52 1.79 -2.99
CA LEU A 6 -24.97 0.43 -2.98
C LEU A 6 -23.46 0.45 -3.26
N TYR A 7 -23.03 1.23 -4.26
CA TYR A 7 -21.62 1.44 -4.56
C TYR A 7 -20.87 2.08 -3.40
N ALA A 8 -21.44 3.12 -2.78
CA ALA A 8 -20.85 3.75 -1.60
C ALA A 8 -20.69 2.72 -0.46
N ARG A 9 -21.71 1.91 -0.17
CA ARG A 9 -21.64 0.87 0.87
C ARG A 9 -20.57 -0.18 0.58
N TYR A 10 -20.44 -0.61 -0.67
CA TYR A 10 -19.38 -1.55 -1.09
C TYR A 10 -17.98 -0.94 -0.95
N LEU A 11 -17.80 0.32 -1.38
CA LEU A 11 -16.55 1.06 -1.21
C LEU A 11 -16.17 1.23 0.26
N PHE A 12 -17.13 1.61 1.11
CA PHE A 12 -16.91 1.75 2.55
C PHE A 12 -16.62 0.41 3.23
N SER A 13 -17.20 -0.68 2.73
CA SER A 13 -16.92 -2.04 3.20
C SER A 13 -15.50 -2.48 2.82
N SER A 14 -15.10 -2.32 1.57
CA SER A 14 -13.78 -2.75 1.08
C SER A 14 -12.65 -1.98 1.76
N THR A 15 -12.78 -0.65 1.87
CA THR A 15 -11.80 0.19 2.56
C THR A 15 -11.64 -0.20 4.03
N ARG A 16 -12.72 -0.50 4.76
CA ARG A 16 -12.63 -0.96 6.15
C ARG A 16 -11.89 -2.28 6.30
N VAL A 17 -12.12 -3.24 5.39
CA VAL A 17 -11.41 -4.52 5.41
C VAL A 17 -9.92 -4.34 5.15
N VAL A 18 -9.56 -3.54 4.13
CA VAL A 18 -8.15 -3.22 3.82
C VAL A 18 -7.48 -2.51 5.00
N THR A 19 -8.19 -1.58 5.67
CA THR A 19 -7.69 -0.92 6.89
C THR A 19 -7.40 -1.90 8.00
N LEU A 20 -8.25 -2.90 8.23
CA LEU A 20 -8.03 -3.90 9.28
C LEU A 20 -6.82 -4.79 8.98
N ILE A 21 -6.67 -5.23 7.73
CA ILE A 21 -5.59 -6.13 7.31
C ILE A 21 -4.23 -5.46 7.46
N LEU A 22 -4.15 -4.19 7.11
CA LEU A 22 -2.91 -3.46 6.98
C LEU A 22 -2.72 -2.41 8.10
N PHE A 23 -3.56 -2.43 9.13
CA PHE A 23 -3.57 -1.45 10.23
C PHE A 23 -2.19 -1.20 10.84
N GLY A 24 -1.42 -2.28 11.09
CA GLY A 24 -0.07 -2.20 11.67
C GLY A 24 1.00 -1.56 10.78
N LEU A 25 0.68 -1.28 9.52
CA LEU A 25 1.55 -0.63 8.54
C LEU A 25 1.14 0.83 8.27
N ILE A 26 0.00 1.31 8.79
CA ILE A 26 -0.46 2.70 8.68
C ILE A 26 0.11 3.54 9.85
N PRO A 27 0.52 4.80 9.63
CA PRO A 27 0.74 5.47 8.33
C PRO A 27 2.18 5.29 7.82
N LYS A 28 2.97 4.46 8.51
CA LYS A 28 4.43 4.41 8.36
C LYS A 28 4.88 3.88 6.99
N VAL A 29 4.17 2.89 6.44
CA VAL A 29 4.56 2.23 5.18
C VAL A 29 3.64 2.64 4.03
N TYR A 30 2.38 2.96 4.31
CA TYR A 30 1.42 3.31 3.26
C TYR A 30 0.23 4.09 3.85
N ASN A 31 -0.51 4.78 2.97
CA ASN A 31 -1.78 5.45 3.30
C ASN A 31 -2.94 4.77 2.56
N ILE A 32 -4.15 4.79 3.13
CA ILE A 32 -5.33 4.19 2.49
C ILE A 32 -6.06 5.23 1.65
N PHE A 33 -6.21 4.92 0.36
CA PHE A 33 -7.19 5.55 -0.51
C PHE A 33 -8.17 4.49 -1.00
N VAL A 34 -9.38 4.93 -1.34
CA VAL A 34 -10.56 4.09 -1.61
C VAL A 34 -10.30 2.86 -2.48
N ASP A 35 -9.47 2.99 -3.52
CA ASP A 35 -9.08 1.88 -4.40
C ASP A 35 -7.56 1.68 -4.51
N ASN A 36 -6.77 2.59 -3.95
CA ASN A 36 -5.33 2.65 -4.16
C ASN A 36 -4.62 2.62 -2.82
N ILE A 37 -3.56 1.83 -2.75
CA ILE A 37 -2.70 1.72 -1.57
C ILE A 37 -1.36 2.37 -1.93
N PRO A 38 -1.23 3.71 -1.86
CA PRO A 38 0.06 4.37 -2.08
C PRO A 38 1.04 3.96 -1.00
N ILE A 39 2.12 3.32 -1.42
CA ILE A 39 3.26 3.02 -0.57
C ILE A 39 4.04 4.31 -0.38
N ARG A 40 4.26 4.69 0.87
CA ARG A 40 4.93 5.93 1.21
C ARG A 40 6.36 5.89 0.69
N GLY A 41 6.85 7.04 0.23
CA GLY A 41 8.28 7.20 -0.06
C GLY A 41 9.11 6.95 1.20
N LEU A 42 10.34 6.47 1.02
CA LEU A 42 11.26 6.24 2.12
C LEU A 42 11.62 7.56 2.80
N GLU A 43 11.55 7.58 4.13
CA GLU A 43 11.98 8.71 4.96
C GLU A 43 13.48 8.63 5.28
N THR A 44 14.17 7.60 4.79
CA THR A 44 15.61 7.39 4.98
C THR A 44 16.38 8.56 4.37
N ILE A 45 17.15 9.25 5.20
CA ILE A 45 18.12 10.26 4.78
C ILE A 45 19.43 9.54 4.47
N TYR A 46 19.89 9.64 3.22
CA TYR A 46 21.10 8.97 2.73
C TYR A 46 22.26 9.98 2.60
N ASP A 47 22.55 10.69 3.68
CA ASP A 47 23.65 11.65 3.70
C ASP A 47 24.98 10.93 3.46
N ASN A 48 25.89 11.58 2.72
CA ASN A 48 27.24 11.10 2.40
C ASN A 48 27.34 9.84 1.52
N GLU A 49 26.24 9.33 0.94
CA GLU A 49 26.31 8.26 -0.07
C GLU A 49 26.45 8.82 -1.49
N GLU A 50 27.31 8.19 -2.31
CA GLU A 50 27.36 8.45 -3.76
C GLU A 50 26.02 8.12 -4.43
N ALA A 51 25.72 8.80 -5.54
CA ALA A 51 24.42 8.73 -6.19
C ALA A 51 23.97 7.31 -6.58
N LEU A 52 24.88 6.48 -7.11
CA LEU A 52 24.56 5.11 -7.57
C LEU A 52 24.23 4.15 -6.41
N PRO A 53 25.09 4.01 -5.37
CA PRO A 53 24.76 3.24 -4.16
C PRO A 53 23.44 3.68 -3.52
N ARG A 54 23.22 5.00 -3.43
CA ARG A 54 22.00 5.57 -2.86
C ARG A 54 20.74 5.16 -3.61
N ILE A 55 20.75 5.22 -4.94
CA ILE A 55 19.60 4.79 -5.78
C ILE A 55 19.32 3.29 -5.57
N ARG A 56 20.36 2.45 -5.54
CA ARG A 56 20.20 1.00 -5.32
C ARG A 56 19.59 0.71 -3.96
N ARG A 57 20.05 1.40 -2.91
CA ARG A 57 19.55 1.27 -1.56
C ARG A 57 18.09 1.72 -1.43
N TYR A 58 17.76 2.86 -2.04
CA TYR A 58 16.37 3.34 -2.12
C TYR A 58 15.44 2.31 -2.79
N ILE A 59 15.83 1.77 -3.95
CA ILE A 59 15.03 0.75 -4.65
C ILE A 59 14.84 -0.48 -3.76
N PHE A 60 15.91 -0.95 -3.11
CA PHE A 60 15.86 -2.12 -2.25
C PHE A 60 14.93 -1.94 -1.05
N GLU A 61 15.06 -0.82 -0.32
CA GLU A 61 14.20 -0.50 0.81
C GLU A 61 12.72 -0.31 0.40
N HIS A 62 12.48 0.19 -0.81
CA HIS A 62 11.14 0.31 -1.38
C HIS A 62 10.54 -1.07 -1.73
N LEU A 63 11.34 -1.97 -2.32
CA LEU A 63 10.94 -3.35 -2.60
C LEU A 63 10.60 -4.14 -1.32
N ILE A 64 11.34 -3.92 -0.22
CA ILE A 64 11.00 -4.49 1.09
C ILE A 64 9.63 -4.01 1.56
N SER A 65 9.36 -2.71 1.42
CA SER A 65 8.10 -2.10 1.84
C SER A 65 6.92 -2.63 1.00
N LEU A 66 7.10 -2.75 -0.32
CA LEU A 66 6.20 -3.44 -1.23
C LEU A 66 5.91 -4.88 -0.77
N ASN A 67 6.96 -5.66 -0.49
CA ASN A 67 6.81 -7.05 -0.10
C ASN A 67 6.00 -7.22 1.19
N LYS A 68 6.20 -6.34 2.19
CA LYS A 68 5.41 -6.34 3.43
C LYS A 68 3.92 -6.12 3.17
N VAL A 69 3.57 -5.19 2.29
CA VAL A 69 2.17 -4.94 1.91
C VAL A 69 1.59 -6.15 1.18
N LEU A 70 2.31 -6.70 0.20
CA LEU A 70 1.87 -7.86 -0.57
C LEU A 70 1.64 -9.11 0.29
N VAL A 71 2.54 -9.39 1.23
CA VAL A 71 2.41 -10.51 2.16
C VAL A 71 1.17 -10.37 3.04
N ASN A 72 0.90 -9.18 3.60
CA ASN A 72 -0.28 -8.97 4.43
C ASN A 72 -1.59 -9.09 3.63
N ILE A 73 -1.63 -8.59 2.40
CA ILE A 73 -2.77 -8.78 1.49
C ILE A 73 -3.01 -10.27 1.23
N LYS A 74 -1.94 -11.04 0.96
CA LYS A 74 -2.03 -12.48 0.72
C LYS A 74 -2.50 -13.24 1.97
N LEU A 75 -1.99 -12.89 3.16
CA LEU A 75 -2.41 -13.49 4.43
C LEU A 75 -3.89 -13.24 4.72
N ALA A 76 -4.43 -12.12 4.27
CA ALA A 76 -5.85 -11.82 4.35
C ALA A 76 -6.71 -12.49 3.26
N SER A 77 -6.15 -13.47 2.53
CA SER A 77 -6.82 -14.15 1.41
C SER A 77 -7.31 -13.19 0.32
N CYS A 78 -6.72 -12.00 0.23
CA CYS A 78 -7.02 -11.01 -0.79
C CYS A 78 -6.09 -11.19 -2.01
N THR A 79 -6.59 -10.88 -3.20
CA THR A 79 -5.85 -10.97 -4.46
C THR A 79 -5.72 -9.58 -5.10
N ILE A 80 -4.55 -9.31 -5.70
CA ILE A 80 -4.31 -8.06 -6.42
C ILE A 80 -4.44 -8.35 -7.91
N ALA A 81 -5.36 -7.65 -8.56
CA ALA A 81 -5.47 -7.70 -10.01
C ALA A 81 -4.33 -6.88 -10.64
N ARG A 82 -3.62 -7.46 -11.62
CA ARG A 82 -2.54 -6.78 -12.35
C ARG A 82 -3.03 -5.58 -13.17
N LYS A 83 -4.30 -5.62 -13.62
CA LYS A 83 -4.95 -4.55 -14.39
C LYS A 83 -6.20 -4.13 -13.64
N LYS A 84 -6.38 -2.82 -13.45
CA LYS A 84 -7.65 -2.27 -12.98
C LYS A 84 -8.68 -2.47 -14.09
N SER A 85 -9.82 -3.11 -13.80
CA SER A 85 -10.92 -3.26 -14.76
C SER A 85 -11.64 -1.95 -14.97
#